data_AF-A0A4Q5T979-F1
#
_entry.id   AF-A0A4Q5T979-F1
#
_cell.length_a   1.000
_cell.length_b   1.000
_cell.length_c   1.000
_cell.angle_alpha   90.00
_cell.angle_beta   90.00
_cell.angle_gamma   90.00
#
_symmetry.space_group_name_H-M   'P 1'
#
loop_
_entity.id
_entity.type
_entity.pdbx_description
1 polymer ?
#
loop_
_entity_poly.entity_id
_entity_poly.type
_entity_poly.pdbx_seq_one_letter_code
_entity_poly.pdbx_strand_id
1 'polypeptide(L)' 'VLTDQEMAFLELVCSDRTYKEIAQEMKLTPRSVDVLRDSLFFKLDVKSRVGLAILAVKNGLVTD' A
#
# COMPACT_ATOMS: atom_id res chain seq x y z
N VAL A 1 6.44 0.29 13.33
CA VAL A 1 5.26 1.18 13.28
C VAL A 1 5.17 1.76 11.86
N LEU A 2 4.01 1.65 11.22
CA LEU A 2 3.77 2.19 9.87
C LEU A 2 3.45 3.68 9.95
N THR A 3 3.78 4.43 8.90
CA THR A 3 3.40 5.86 8.80
C THR A 3 1.97 6.01 8.29
N ASP A 4 1.38 7.20 8.46
CA ASP A 4 0.03 7.50 7.95
C ASP A 4 -0.04 7.34 6.41
N GLN A 5 1.04 7.70 5.70
CA GLN A 5 1.12 7.48 4.25
C GLN A 5 1.18 6.00 3.88
N GLU A 6 1.93 5.20 4.64
CA GLU A 6 2.02 3.75 4.46
C GLU A 6 0.67 3.08 4.72
N MET A 7 -0.06 3.52 5.74
CA MET A 7 -1.41 3.07 6.06
C MET A 7 -2.40 3.41 4.94
N ALA A 8 -2.42 4.68 4.49
CA ALA A 8 -3.30 5.11 3.39
C ALA A 8 -3.00 4.35 2.09
N PHE A 9 -1.73 4.05 1.80
CA PHE A 9 -1.37 3.22 0.65
C PHE A 9 -1.87 1.78 0.81
N LEU A 10 -1.77 1.18 2.01
CA LEU A 10 -2.27 -0.17 2.26
C LEU A 10 -3.79 -0.27 2.07
N GLU A 11 -4.55 0.75 2.48
CA GLU A 11 -5.99 0.85 2.21
C GLU A 11 -6.28 0.84 0.71
N LEU A 12 -5.55 1.65 -0.05
CA LEU A 12 -5.72 1.73 -1.51
C LEU A 12 -5.21 0.48 -2.25
N VAL A 13 -4.25 -0.25 -1.69
CA VAL A 13 -3.74 -1.50 -2.27
C VAL A 13 -4.81 -2.58 -2.36
N CYS A 14 -5.77 -2.59 -1.43
CA CYS A 14 -6.92 -3.49 -1.41
C CYS A 14 -7.98 -3.17 -2.47
N SER A 15 -7.90 -2.00 -3.12
CA SER A 15 -8.77 -1.63 -4.25
C SER A 15 -8.22 -2.13 -5.61
N ASP A 16 -9.06 -2.11 -6.65
CA ASP A 16 -8.67 -2.48 -8.03
C ASP A 16 -7.92 -1.37 -8.79
N ARG A 17 -7.32 -0.42 -8.08
CA ARG A 17 -6.58 0.70 -8.68
C ARG A 17 -5.18 0.29 -9.12
N THR A 18 -4.65 0.90 -10.17
CA THR A 18 -3.24 0.80 -10.56
C THR A 18 -2.35 1.70 -9.67
N TYR A 19 -1.03 1.48 -9.64
CA TYR A 19 -0.12 2.37 -8.90
C TYR A 19 -0.16 3.83 -9.37
N LYS A 20 -0.50 4.07 -10.64
CA LYS A 20 -0.66 5.42 -11.17
C LYS A 20 -1.90 6.12 -10.60
N GLU A 21 -3.01 5.39 -10.50
CA GLU A 21 -4.26 5.91 -9.91
C GLU A 21 -4.09 6.13 -8.41
N ILE A 22 -3.42 5.21 -7.71
CA ILE A 22 -3.07 5.36 -6.29
C ILE A 22 -2.19 6.60 -6.10
N ALA A 23 -1.18 6.80 -6.96
CA ALA A 23 -0.34 7.99 -6.90
C ALA A 23 -1.15 9.28 -7.10
N GLN A 24 -2.08 9.30 -8.06
CA GLN A 24 -2.96 10.44 -8.27
C GLN A 24 -3.85 10.73 -7.05
N GLU A 25 -4.47 9.70 -6.47
CA GLU A 25 -5.35 9.83 -5.29
C GLU A 25 -4.59 10.32 -4.05
N MET A 26 -3.38 9.79 -3.83
CA MET A 26 -2.49 10.22 -2.75
C MET A 26 -1.78 11.56 -3.03
N LYS A 27 -1.99 12.17 -4.22
CA LYS A 27 -1.29 13.38 -4.69
C LYS A 27 0.24 13.22 -4.69
N LEU A 28 0.70 12.02 -5.06
CA LEU A 28 2.10 11.62 -5.16
C LEU A 28 2.50 11.36 -6.63
N THR A 29 3.80 11.26 -6.85
CA THR A 29 4.31 10.76 -8.14
C THR A 29 4.29 9.23 -8.16
N PRO A 30 4.19 8.58 -9.34
CA PRO A 30 4.30 7.12 -9.43
C PRO A 30 5.57 6.56 -8.79
N ARG A 31 6.70 7.28 -8.94
CA ARG A 31 7.97 6.92 -8.32
C ARG A 31 7.91 6.96 -6.79
N SER A 32 7.21 7.93 -6.21
CA SER A 32 7.03 7.99 -4.75
C SER A 32 6.23 6.79 -4.24
N VAL A 33 5.21 6.36 -4.99
CA VAL A 33 4.43 5.15 -4.66
C VAL A 33 5.27 3.88 -4.77
N ASP A 34 6.15 3.78 -5.78
CA ASP A 34 7.08 2.64 -5.89
C ASP A 34 8.01 2.55 -4.67
N VAL A 35 8.58 3.68 -4.23
CA VAL A 35 9.44 3.72 -3.03
C VAL A 35 8.64 3.35 -1.76
N LEU A 36 7.41 3.84 -1.65
CA LEU A 36 6.52 3.52 -0.53
C LEU A 36 6.18 2.02 -0.48
N ARG A 37 5.86 1.44 -1.63
CA ARG A 37 5.62 0.00 -1.79
C ARG A 37 6.86 -0.81 -1.38
N ASP A 38 8.04 -0.43 -1.86
CA ASP A 38 9.27 -1.17 -1.59
C ASP A 38 9.65 -1.07 -0.09
N SER A 39 9.41 0.07 0.54
CA SER A 39 9.51 0.24 2.00
C SER A 39 8.58 -0.73 2.74
N LEU A 40 7.32 -0.83 2.31
CA LEU A 40 6.33 -1.73 2.90
C LEU A 40 6.68 -3.21 2.69
N PHE A 41 7.17 -3.58 1.52
CA PHE A 41 7.67 -4.93 1.25
C PHE A 41 8.76 -5.33 2.23
N PHE A 42 9.73 -4.45 2.48
CA PHE A 42 10.79 -4.71 3.46
C PHE A 42 10.26 -4.74 4.90
N LYS A 43 9.44 -3.76 5.30
CA LYS A 43 8.92 -3.65 6.68
C LYS A 43 7.99 -4.78 7.08
N LEU A 44 7.22 -5.31 6.13
CA LEU A 44 6.20 -6.33 6.38
C LEU A 44 6.65 -7.73 5.95
N ASP A 45 7.87 -7.87 5.43
CA ASP A 45 8.41 -9.10 4.85
C ASP A 45 7.49 -9.72 3.80
N VAL A 46 7.06 -8.88 2.86
CA VAL A 46 6.13 -9.25 1.78
C VAL A 46 6.76 -8.98 0.42
N LYS A 47 6.50 -9.85 -0.55
CA LYS A 47 7.12 -9.80 -1.89
C LYS A 47 6.19 -9.36 -3.02
N SER A 48 4.92 -9.11 -2.73
CA SER A 48 3.93 -8.77 -3.75
C SER A 48 2.82 -7.87 -3.22
N ARG A 49 2.19 -7.12 -4.13
CA ARG A 49 1.01 -6.30 -3.83
C ARG A 49 -0.12 -7.12 -3.21
N VAL A 50 -0.36 -8.33 -3.76
CA VAL A 50 -1.38 -9.24 -3.24
C VAL A 50 -1.06 -9.65 -1.80
N GLY A 51 0.23 -9.89 -1.49
CA GLY A 51 0.64 -10.16 -0.12
C GLY A 51 0.37 -8.98 0.83
N LEU A 52 0.56 -7.74 0.36
CA LEU A 52 0.26 -6.54 1.15
C LEU A 52 -1.25 -6.44 1.42
N ALA A 53 -2.08 -6.66 0.39
CA ALA A 53 -3.53 -6.65 0.52
C ALA A 53 -4.02 -7.72 1.51
N ILE A 54 -3.53 -8.96 1.40
CA ILE A 54 -3.87 -10.05 2.31
C ILE A 54 -3.46 -9.71 3.75
N LEU A 55 -2.25 -9.16 3.93
CA LEU A 55 -1.75 -8.79 5.25
C LEU A 55 -2.57 -7.63 5.85
N ALA A 56 -2.95 -6.64 5.05
CA ALA A 56 -3.78 -5.52 5.48
C ALA A 56 -5.16 -5.98 5.97
N VAL A 57 -5.83 -6.85 5.20
CA VAL A 57 -7.13 -7.44 5.58
C VAL A 57 -7.00 -8.32 6.82
N LYS A 58 -6.00 -9.21 6.89
CA LYS A 58 -5.81 -10.11 8.04
C LYS A 58 -5.56 -9.39 9.37
N ASN A 59 -4.91 -8.24 9.32
CA ASN A 59 -4.63 -7.44 10.51
C ASN A 59 -5.75 -6.43 10.82
N GLY A 60 -6.86 -6.44 10.06
CA GLY A 60 -7.96 -5.49 10.24
C GLY A 60 -7.56 -4.04 9.94
N LEU A 61 -6.48 -3.82 9.18
CA LEU A 61 -6.06 -2.49 8.72
C LEU A 61 -6.98 -1.96 7.63
N VAL A 62 -7.66 -2.86 6.93
CA VAL A 62 -8.70 -2.57 5.94
C VAL A 62 -9.92 -3.42 6.29
N THR A 63 -11.04 -2.76 6.50
CA THR A 63 -12.36 -3.35 6.72
C THR A 63 -13.30 -2.76 5.68
N ASP A 64 -14.05 -3.60 4.97
CA ASP A 64 -15.14 -3.16 4.07
C ASP A 64 -16.19 -2.32 4.80
#